data_AF-A0A0A5G7F6-F1
#
_entry.id   AF-A0A0A5G7F6-F1
#
_cell.length_a   1.000
_cell.length_b   1.000
_cell.length_c   1.000
_cell.angle_alpha   90.00
_cell.angle_beta   90.00
_cell.angle_gamma   90.00
#
_symmetry.space_group_name_H-M   'P 1'
#
loop_
_entity.id
_entity.type
_entity.pdbx_description
1 polymer ?
#
loop_
_entity_poly.entity_id
_entity_poly.type
_entity_poly.pdbx_seq_one_letter_code
_entity_poly.pdbx_strand_id
1 'polypeptide(L)'
;MDNKKEKIIHSAINVFQQKGIERTKVSDIVKGAGIAQGTFYLYFPSKLAVMPSIAEVMVNKLVQTMEQEVDREQTFTNQLKQVVDIVFQITNDYRDIYALMFAGLASSDYLKEWETIYEPYYAWMSEFLQQSKASSVLRANMDTEANAKLLIGLIESAAEQSYLYDQQEEDKATQKKKEVTEFAIHALGN
;
A
#
# COMPACT_ATOMS: atom_id res chain seq x y z
N MET A 1 -8.06 -19.29 13.14
CA MET A 1 -7.18 -20.43 12.82
C MET A 1 -5.82 -19.94 12.27
N ASP A 2 -5.33 -18.73 12.64
CA ASP A 2 -4.56 -17.94 11.66
C ASP A 2 -3.12 -17.53 12.04
N ASN A 3 -2.62 -17.93 13.22
CA ASN A 3 -1.25 -17.58 13.62
C ASN A 3 -0.19 -18.18 12.67
N LYS A 4 -0.44 -19.35 12.06
CA LYS A 4 0.54 -20.01 11.18
C LYS A 4 0.73 -19.31 9.84
N LYS A 5 -0.36 -18.87 9.17
CA LYS A 5 -0.28 -18.11 7.91
C LYS A 5 0.48 -16.81 8.16
N GLU A 6 0.12 -16.10 9.22
CA GLU A 6 0.77 -14.86 9.64
C GLU A 6 2.26 -15.05 9.95
N LYS A 7 2.64 -16.10 10.69
CA LYS A 7 4.04 -16.46 10.94
C LYS A 7 4.82 -16.72 9.64
N ILE A 8 4.20 -17.38 8.66
CA ILE A 8 4.82 -17.60 7.36
C ILE A 8 5.07 -16.27 6.65
N ILE A 9 4.08 -15.37 6.62
CA ILE A 9 4.19 -14.06 5.97
C ILE A 9 5.31 -13.23 6.60
N HIS A 10 5.30 -13.08 7.93
CA HIS A 10 6.34 -12.34 8.65
C HIS A 10 7.74 -12.94 8.45
N SER A 11 7.86 -14.27 8.50
CA SER A 11 9.13 -14.92 8.25
C SER A 11 9.57 -14.77 6.79
N ALA A 12 8.65 -14.76 5.83
CA ALA A 12 8.96 -14.58 4.43
C ALA A 12 9.51 -13.17 4.19
N ILE A 13 8.85 -12.13 4.71
CA ILE A 13 9.32 -10.73 4.66
C ILE A 13 10.76 -10.64 5.17
N ASN A 14 11.01 -11.14 6.39
CA ASN A 14 12.33 -11.07 7.02
C ASN A 14 13.41 -11.77 6.18
N VAL A 15 13.14 -12.98 5.70
CA VAL A 15 14.13 -13.76 4.95
C VAL A 15 14.37 -13.16 3.56
N PHE A 16 13.31 -12.66 2.92
CA PHE A 16 13.42 -11.99 1.62
C PHE A 16 14.23 -10.70 1.71
N GLN A 17 14.05 -9.88 2.74
CA GLN A 17 14.87 -8.69 2.97
C GLN A 17 16.34 -9.04 3.20
N GLN A 18 16.62 -10.11 3.94
CA GLN A 18 18.00 -10.51 4.25
C GLN A 18 18.74 -11.15 3.07
N LYS A 19 18.06 -11.99 2.28
CA LYS A 19 18.73 -12.85 1.28
C LYS A 19 18.33 -12.52 -0.15
N GLY A 20 17.28 -11.73 -0.37
CA GLY A 20 16.61 -11.57 -1.65
C GLY A 20 15.66 -12.74 -1.98
N ILE A 21 14.67 -12.49 -2.84
CA ILE A 21 13.66 -13.49 -3.23
C ILE A 21 14.32 -14.73 -3.85
N GLU A 22 15.21 -14.53 -4.81
CA GLU A 22 15.80 -15.61 -5.62
C GLU A 22 16.53 -16.64 -4.75
N ARG A 23 17.39 -16.17 -3.84
CA ARG A 23 18.23 -17.02 -2.97
C ARG A 23 17.46 -17.64 -1.80
N THR A 24 16.25 -17.16 -1.51
CA THR A 24 15.42 -17.69 -0.42
C THR A 24 14.84 -19.05 -0.78
N LYS A 25 14.95 -20.02 0.13
CA LYS A 25 14.29 -21.33 0.03
C LYS A 25 13.08 -21.40 0.97
N VAL A 26 12.10 -22.24 0.66
CA VAL A 26 10.96 -22.50 1.57
C VAL A 26 11.45 -22.96 2.96
N SER A 27 12.53 -23.75 3.00
CA SER A 27 13.18 -24.18 4.24
C SER A 27 13.65 -23.02 5.12
N ASP A 28 14.09 -21.90 4.52
CA ASP A 28 14.51 -20.71 5.27
C ASP A 28 13.30 -20.05 5.94
N ILE A 29 12.19 -19.94 5.21
CA ILE A 29 10.93 -19.34 5.69
C ILE A 29 10.33 -20.18 6.83
N VAL A 30 10.21 -21.50 6.65
CA VAL A 30 9.60 -22.35 7.68
C VAL A 30 10.46 -22.45 8.94
N LYS A 31 11.79 -22.33 8.80
CA LYS A 31 12.71 -22.25 9.93
C LYS A 31 12.46 -20.97 10.74
N GLY A 32 12.33 -19.81 10.08
CA GLY A 32 12.05 -18.54 10.76
C GLY A 32 10.63 -18.49 11.36
N ALA A 33 9.65 -19.10 10.70
CA ALA A 33 8.27 -19.21 11.19
C ALA A 33 8.11 -20.25 12.32
N GLY A 34 9.09 -21.13 12.54
CA GLY A 34 9.01 -22.21 13.52
C GLY A 34 7.95 -23.26 13.17
N ILE A 35 7.80 -23.60 11.89
CA ILE A 35 6.81 -24.57 11.40
C ILE A 35 7.46 -25.67 10.54
N ALA A 36 6.73 -26.76 10.30
CA ALA A 36 7.15 -27.81 9.39
C ALA A 36 6.96 -27.40 7.91
N GLN A 37 7.81 -27.90 7.03
CA GLN A 37 7.74 -27.59 5.59
C GLN A 37 6.41 -28.02 4.94
N GLY A 38 5.85 -29.17 5.34
CA GLY A 38 4.53 -29.60 4.87
C GLY A 38 3.42 -28.60 5.24
N THR A 39 3.53 -27.92 6.39
CA THR A 39 2.57 -26.90 6.81
C THR A 39 2.60 -25.68 5.90
N PHE A 40 3.77 -25.28 5.39
CA PHE A 40 3.87 -24.17 4.43
C PHE A 40 3.04 -24.44 3.17
N TYR A 41 3.18 -25.64 2.60
CA TYR A 41 2.49 -26.00 1.35
C TYR A 41 0.97 -26.18 1.51
N LEU A 42 0.44 -26.21 2.74
CA LEU A 42 -1.01 -26.11 2.99
C LEU A 42 -1.55 -24.70 2.73
N TYR A 43 -0.71 -23.68 2.86
CA TYR A 43 -1.08 -22.27 2.68
C TYR A 43 -0.59 -21.71 1.35
N PHE A 44 0.63 -22.05 0.95
CA PHE A 44 1.31 -21.42 -0.19
C PHE A 44 1.96 -22.49 -1.07
N PRO A 45 1.59 -22.60 -2.36
CA PRO A 45 2.17 -23.59 -3.27
C PRO A 45 3.65 -23.31 -3.60
N SER A 46 4.11 -22.07 -3.41
CA SER A 46 5.51 -21.67 -3.65
C SER A 46 5.91 -20.52 -2.71
N LYS A 47 7.21 -20.19 -2.65
CA LYS A 47 7.68 -18.99 -1.94
C LYS A 47 7.11 -17.69 -2.51
N LEU A 48 6.86 -17.64 -3.82
CA LEU A 48 6.31 -16.44 -4.49
C LEU A 48 4.81 -16.29 -4.22
N ALA A 49 4.10 -17.38 -3.93
CA ALA A 49 2.68 -17.34 -3.57
C ALA A 49 2.41 -16.60 -2.24
N VAL A 50 3.44 -16.27 -1.48
CA VAL A 50 3.32 -15.43 -0.27
C VAL A 50 3.18 -13.94 -0.63
N MET A 51 3.58 -13.52 -1.84
CA MET A 51 3.60 -12.11 -2.26
C MET A 51 2.22 -11.43 -2.18
N PRO A 52 1.12 -12.02 -2.67
CA PRO A 52 -0.22 -11.45 -2.51
C PRO A 52 -0.58 -11.17 -1.05
N SER A 53 -0.26 -12.09 -0.14
CA SER A 53 -0.53 -11.90 1.29
C SER A 53 0.38 -10.86 1.95
N ILE A 54 1.60 -10.64 1.44
CA ILE A 54 2.45 -9.52 1.89
C ILE A 54 1.82 -8.19 1.45
N ALA A 55 1.34 -8.09 0.21
CA ALA A 55 0.65 -6.91 -0.30
C ALA A 55 -0.66 -6.63 0.46
N GLU A 56 -1.44 -7.66 0.77
CA GLU A 56 -2.63 -7.59 1.62
C GLU A 56 -2.32 -7.00 3.01
N VAL A 57 -1.20 -7.40 3.63
CA VAL A 57 -0.76 -6.81 4.91
C VAL A 57 -0.46 -5.31 4.77
N MET A 58 0.19 -4.90 3.69
CA MET A 58 0.52 -3.48 3.45
C MET A 58 -0.74 -2.64 3.17
N VAL A 59 -1.67 -3.13 2.35
CA VAL A 59 -2.94 -2.45 2.09
C VAL A 59 -3.77 -2.32 3.37
N ASN A 60 -3.89 -3.40 4.15
CA ASN A 60 -4.61 -3.36 5.42
C ASN A 60 -3.98 -2.38 6.41
N LYS A 61 -2.64 -2.34 6.49
CA LYS A 61 -1.92 -1.37 7.32
C LYS A 61 -2.24 0.06 6.89
N LEU A 62 -2.24 0.33 5.59
CA LEU A 62 -2.54 1.64 5.04
C LEU A 62 -3.96 2.09 5.38
N VAL A 63 -4.96 1.26 5.07
CA VAL A 63 -6.37 1.56 5.36
C VAL A 63 -6.62 1.76 6.86
N GLN A 64 -6.10 0.86 7.71
CA GLN A 64 -6.24 1.01 9.16
C GLN A 64 -5.62 2.30 9.69
N THR A 65 -4.47 2.70 9.14
CA THR A 65 -3.81 3.96 9.53
C THR A 65 -4.65 5.15 9.10
N MET A 66 -5.22 5.12 7.89
CA MET A 66 -6.13 6.16 7.42
C MET A 66 -7.42 6.26 8.26
N GLU A 67 -8.01 5.13 8.65
CA GLU A 67 -9.17 5.09 9.54
C GLU A 67 -8.88 5.65 10.94
N GLN A 68 -7.65 5.51 11.42
CA GLN A 68 -7.24 5.96 12.75
C GLN A 68 -6.79 7.42 12.79
N GLU A 69 -6.09 7.88 11.76
CA GLU A 69 -5.37 9.15 11.79
C GLU A 69 -6.03 10.27 10.98
N VAL A 70 -6.91 9.95 10.02
CA VAL A 70 -7.64 10.97 9.25
C VAL A 70 -8.78 11.56 10.10
N ASP A 71 -8.65 12.83 10.45
CA ASP A 71 -9.62 13.57 11.24
C ASP A 71 -10.81 14.02 10.37
N ARG A 72 -11.93 13.29 10.49
CA ARG A 72 -13.15 13.51 9.69
C ARG A 72 -13.85 14.84 9.95
N GLU A 73 -13.51 15.54 11.03
CA GLU A 73 -14.07 16.86 11.35
C GLU A 73 -13.33 18.00 10.64
N GLN A 74 -12.18 17.72 10.03
CA GLN A 74 -11.41 18.72 9.28
C GLN A 74 -11.99 19.02 7.90
N THR A 75 -11.51 20.09 7.28
CA THR A 75 -11.81 20.38 5.86
C THR A 75 -11.26 19.28 4.95
N PHE A 76 -11.89 19.06 3.79
CA PHE A 76 -11.40 18.11 2.78
C PHE A 76 -9.92 18.30 2.45
N THR A 77 -9.47 19.55 2.29
CA THR A 77 -8.06 19.88 2.05
C THR A 77 -7.14 19.36 3.15
N ASN A 78 -7.51 19.50 4.41
CA ASN A 78 -6.70 19.02 5.53
C ASN A 78 -6.74 17.49 5.64
N GLN A 79 -7.91 16.87 5.41
CA GLN A 79 -8.01 15.40 5.37
C GLN A 79 -7.15 14.83 4.23
N LEU A 80 -7.18 15.44 3.04
CA LEU A 80 -6.36 15.00 1.91
C LEU A 80 -4.85 15.14 2.21
N LYS A 81 -4.43 16.20 2.91
CA LYS A 81 -3.04 16.33 3.37
C LYS A 81 -2.65 15.19 4.31
N GLN A 82 -3.51 14.84 5.26
CA GLN A 82 -3.28 13.70 6.18
C GLN A 82 -3.15 12.39 5.39
N VAL A 83 -4.03 12.14 4.42
CA VAL A 83 -3.95 10.98 3.53
C VAL A 83 -2.60 10.93 2.79
N VAL A 84 -2.18 12.05 2.19
CA VAL A 84 -0.90 12.16 1.49
C VAL A 84 0.26 11.92 2.45
N ASP A 85 0.23 12.48 3.65
CA ASP A 85 1.27 12.29 4.66
C ASP A 85 1.39 10.84 5.10
N ILE A 86 0.26 10.16 5.36
CA ILE A 86 0.20 8.75 5.75
C ILE A 86 0.80 7.86 4.66
N VAL A 87 0.39 8.04 3.39
CA VAL A 87 0.91 7.24 2.28
C VAL A 87 2.42 7.42 2.16
N PHE A 88 2.91 8.66 2.15
CA PHE A 88 4.35 8.91 2.09
C PHE A 88 5.11 8.33 3.28
N GLN A 89 4.56 8.42 4.50
CA GLN A 89 5.19 7.88 5.69
C GLN A 89 5.29 6.35 5.62
N ILE A 90 4.20 5.67 5.29
CA ILE A 90 4.17 4.21 5.15
C ILE A 90 5.11 3.75 4.03
N THR A 91 5.11 4.43 2.88
CA THR A 91 6.04 4.08 1.78
C THR A 91 7.50 4.24 2.21
N ASN A 92 7.84 5.26 3.00
CA ASN A 92 9.20 5.44 3.52
C ASN A 92 9.58 4.38 4.56
N ASP A 93 8.72 4.16 5.56
CA ASP A 93 8.95 3.24 6.68
C ASP A 93 9.08 1.78 6.21
N TYR A 94 8.33 1.42 5.16
CA TYR A 94 8.28 0.07 4.61
C TYR A 94 8.86 -0.02 3.20
N ARG A 95 9.75 0.91 2.80
CA ARG A 95 10.33 0.99 1.45
C ARG A 95 10.94 -0.33 0.97
N ASP A 96 11.59 -1.06 1.86
CA ASP A 96 12.23 -2.35 1.54
C ASP A 96 11.18 -3.43 1.24
N ILE A 97 10.01 -3.37 1.89
CA ILE A 97 8.88 -4.25 1.61
C ILE A 97 8.23 -3.84 0.28
N TYR A 98 8.05 -2.55 -0.01
CA TYR A 98 7.55 -2.09 -1.31
C TYR A 98 8.46 -2.53 -2.46
N ALA A 99 9.78 -2.33 -2.35
CA ALA A 99 10.74 -2.80 -3.34
C ALA A 99 10.65 -4.31 -3.55
N LEU A 100 10.48 -5.07 -2.47
CA LEU A 100 10.29 -6.51 -2.50
C LEU A 100 8.99 -6.92 -3.21
N MET A 101 7.88 -6.24 -2.94
CA MET A 101 6.60 -6.49 -3.59
C MET A 101 6.68 -6.24 -5.09
N PHE A 102 7.30 -5.14 -5.53
CA PHE A 102 7.49 -4.86 -6.95
C PHE A 102 8.30 -5.95 -7.65
N ALA A 103 9.43 -6.36 -7.05
CA ALA A 103 10.23 -7.46 -7.58
C ALA A 103 9.45 -8.78 -7.62
N GLY A 104 8.71 -9.09 -6.55
CA GLY A 104 7.91 -10.31 -6.43
C GLY A 104 6.78 -10.38 -7.46
N LEU A 105 5.99 -9.32 -7.57
CA LEU A 105 4.86 -9.23 -8.51
C LEU A 105 5.33 -9.26 -9.95
N ALA A 106 6.38 -8.51 -10.31
CA ALA A 106 6.96 -8.54 -11.66
C ALA A 106 7.49 -9.93 -12.04
N SER A 107 7.90 -10.73 -11.07
CA SER A 107 8.42 -12.09 -11.27
C SER A 107 7.36 -13.20 -11.22
N SER A 108 6.06 -12.85 -11.14
CA SER A 108 4.98 -13.82 -10.90
C SER A 108 3.72 -13.52 -11.72
N ASP A 109 2.84 -14.53 -11.84
CA ASP A 109 1.52 -14.38 -12.47
C ASP A 109 0.47 -13.75 -11.53
N TYR A 110 0.87 -13.34 -10.32
CA TYR A 110 -0.02 -12.85 -9.26
C TYR A 110 -0.46 -11.39 -9.43
N LEU A 111 0.00 -10.69 -10.49
CA LEU A 111 -0.42 -9.31 -10.78
C LEU A 111 -1.95 -9.20 -10.92
N LYS A 112 -2.63 -10.26 -11.37
CA LYS A 112 -4.10 -10.30 -11.51
C LYS A 112 -4.84 -10.20 -10.18
N GLU A 113 -4.19 -10.52 -9.07
CA GLU A 113 -4.79 -10.43 -7.73
C GLU A 113 -4.76 -8.99 -7.17
N TRP A 114 -4.04 -8.07 -7.83
CA TRP A 114 -3.85 -6.70 -7.35
C TRP A 114 -5.15 -5.95 -7.15
N GLU A 115 -6.10 -6.04 -8.08
CA GLU A 115 -7.40 -5.38 -7.96
C GLU A 115 -8.20 -5.89 -6.76
N THR A 116 -8.08 -7.18 -6.41
CA THR A 116 -8.73 -7.73 -5.22
C THR A 116 -8.02 -7.29 -3.94
N ILE A 117 -6.68 -7.24 -3.96
CA ILE A 117 -5.88 -6.82 -2.81
C ILE A 117 -6.12 -5.33 -2.48
N TYR A 118 -6.25 -4.48 -3.50
CA TYR A 118 -6.46 -3.03 -3.34
C TYR A 118 -7.91 -2.65 -3.09
N GLU A 119 -8.87 -3.57 -3.23
CA GLU A 119 -10.30 -3.28 -3.09
C GLU A 119 -10.64 -2.53 -1.80
N PRO A 120 -10.11 -2.91 -0.60
CA PRO A 120 -10.41 -2.18 0.63
C PRO A 120 -9.92 -0.73 0.59
N TYR A 121 -8.78 -0.47 -0.06
CA TYR A 121 -8.22 0.86 -0.19
C TYR A 121 -9.01 1.71 -1.19
N TYR A 122 -9.40 1.12 -2.33
CA TYR A 122 -10.29 1.76 -3.29
C TYR A 122 -11.64 2.11 -2.66
N ALA A 123 -12.23 1.21 -1.89
CA ALA A 123 -13.49 1.43 -1.19
C ALA A 123 -13.37 2.57 -0.19
N TRP A 124 -12.34 2.56 0.66
CA TRP A 124 -12.09 3.62 1.64
C TRP A 124 -11.93 5.00 0.98
N MET A 125 -11.14 5.08 -0.10
CA MET A 125 -10.90 6.33 -0.81
C MET A 125 -12.16 6.83 -1.55
N SER A 126 -12.95 5.92 -2.14
CA SER A 126 -14.22 6.28 -2.76
C SER A 126 -15.20 6.87 -1.75
N GLU A 127 -15.30 6.25 -0.56
CA GLU A 127 -16.13 6.77 0.53
C GLU A 127 -15.64 8.14 1.00
N PHE A 128 -14.33 8.31 1.18
CA PHE A 128 -13.72 9.60 1.51
C PHE A 128 -14.09 10.72 0.52
N LEU A 129 -14.05 10.43 -0.80
CA LEU A 129 -14.49 11.38 -1.83
C LEU A 129 -16.01 11.61 -1.79
N GLN A 130 -16.81 10.56 -1.55
CA GLN A 130 -18.27 10.66 -1.51
C GLN A 130 -18.76 11.56 -0.36
N GLN A 131 -18.17 11.42 0.82
CA GLN A 131 -18.47 12.28 1.98
C GLN A 131 -18.15 13.75 1.69
N SER A 132 -17.04 14.01 0.99
CA SER A 132 -16.58 15.36 0.63
C SER A 132 -17.39 16.00 -0.51
N LYS A 133 -18.02 15.17 -1.35
CA LYS A 133 -18.98 15.62 -2.37
C LYS A 133 -20.25 16.16 -1.72
N ALA A 134 -20.70 15.57 -0.61
CA ALA A 134 -21.88 16.03 0.12
C ALA A 134 -21.70 17.46 0.68
N SER A 135 -20.46 17.88 0.98
CA SER A 135 -20.15 19.24 1.42
C SER A 135 -19.97 20.26 0.27
N SER A 136 -20.29 19.91 -0.98
CA SER A 136 -20.20 20.77 -2.17
C SER A 136 -18.79 21.29 -2.51
N VAL A 137 -17.74 20.70 -1.94
CA VAL A 137 -16.34 21.06 -2.20
C VAL A 137 -15.84 20.47 -3.52
N LEU A 138 -16.37 19.30 -3.91
CA LEU A 138 -15.97 18.56 -5.11
C LEU A 138 -16.92 18.78 -6.28
N ARG A 139 -16.45 18.50 -7.50
CA ARG A 139 -17.27 18.52 -8.73
C ARG A 139 -18.53 17.67 -8.61
N ALA A 140 -19.70 18.27 -8.85
CA ALA A 140 -21.01 17.62 -8.65
C ALA A 140 -21.21 16.34 -9.48
N ASN A 141 -20.65 16.26 -10.68
CA ASN A 141 -20.77 15.10 -11.58
C ASN A 141 -19.56 14.15 -11.52
N MET A 142 -18.78 14.20 -10.44
CA MET A 142 -17.64 13.30 -10.26
C MET A 142 -18.10 11.86 -9.98
N ASP A 143 -17.46 10.93 -10.69
CA ASP A 143 -17.44 9.49 -10.41
C ASP A 143 -16.37 9.22 -9.32
N THR A 144 -16.82 8.94 -8.10
CA THR A 144 -15.91 8.78 -6.95
C THR A 144 -15.10 7.51 -7.02
N GLU A 145 -15.60 6.43 -7.62
CA GLU A 145 -14.88 5.16 -7.74
C GLU A 145 -13.71 5.30 -8.72
N ALA A 146 -13.95 5.89 -9.89
CA ALA A 146 -12.90 6.13 -10.87
C ALA A 146 -11.85 7.13 -10.33
N ASN A 147 -12.29 8.21 -9.68
CA ASN A 147 -11.37 9.22 -9.14
C ASN A 147 -10.61 8.71 -7.91
N ALA A 148 -11.16 7.77 -7.13
CA ALA A 148 -10.43 7.12 -6.04
C ALA A 148 -9.20 6.39 -6.55
N LYS A 149 -9.34 5.57 -7.60
CA LYS A 149 -8.20 4.84 -8.19
C LYS A 149 -7.14 5.80 -8.77
N LEU A 150 -7.59 6.86 -9.45
CA LEU A 150 -6.67 7.87 -9.99
C LEU A 150 -5.93 8.62 -8.88
N LEU A 151 -6.62 9.00 -7.82
CA LEU A 151 -6.02 9.71 -6.68
C LEU A 151 -5.01 8.82 -5.96
N ILE A 152 -5.34 7.54 -5.75
CA ILE A 152 -4.42 6.54 -5.18
C ILE A 152 -3.15 6.43 -6.03
N GLY A 153 -3.30 6.18 -7.33
CA GLY A 153 -2.14 6.04 -8.22
C GLY A 153 -1.27 7.30 -8.28
N LEU A 154 -1.88 8.48 -8.22
CA LEU A 154 -1.17 9.75 -8.16
C LEU A 154 -0.34 9.88 -6.88
N ILE A 155 -0.93 9.63 -5.71
CA ILE A 155 -0.27 9.79 -4.40
C ILE A 155 0.82 8.74 -4.23
N GLU A 156 0.52 7.47 -4.51
CA GLU A 156 1.48 6.36 -4.40
C GLU A 156 2.66 6.57 -5.34
N SER A 157 2.43 6.93 -6.60
CA SER A 157 3.52 7.19 -7.54
C SER A 157 4.44 8.33 -7.07
N ALA A 158 3.88 9.39 -6.48
CA ALA A 158 4.68 10.48 -5.93
C ALA A 158 5.52 10.04 -4.72
N ALA A 159 4.96 9.21 -3.84
CA ALA A 159 5.67 8.64 -2.70
C ALA A 159 6.78 7.68 -3.15
N GLU A 160 6.49 6.78 -4.08
CA GLU A 160 7.44 5.81 -4.64
C GLU A 160 8.61 6.50 -5.33
N GLN A 161 8.34 7.53 -6.15
CA GLN A 161 9.41 8.33 -6.74
C GLN A 161 10.31 8.98 -5.70
N SER A 162 9.78 9.33 -4.52
CA SER A 162 10.55 9.96 -3.46
C SER A 162 11.45 8.99 -2.70
N TYR A 163 11.04 7.73 -2.53
CA TYR A 163 11.70 6.81 -1.61
C TYR A 163 12.28 5.54 -2.25
N LEU A 164 11.81 5.17 -3.45
CA LEU A 164 12.26 3.97 -4.17
C LEU A 164 13.20 4.30 -5.34
N TYR A 165 13.02 5.46 -6.00
CA TYR A 165 13.76 5.80 -7.23
C TYR A 165 14.78 6.94 -7.06
N ASP A 166 14.43 8.02 -6.36
CA ASP A 166 15.34 9.15 -6.15
C ASP A 166 16.34 8.88 -5.00
N GLN A 167 17.57 9.38 -5.13
CA GLN A 167 18.50 9.44 -4.00
C GLN A 167 17.95 10.40 -2.95
N GLN A 168 17.69 9.87 -1.75
CA GLN A 168 16.94 10.51 -0.67
C GLN A 168 17.35 11.97 -0.41
N GLU A 169 16.47 12.89 -0.78
CA GLU A 169 16.50 14.27 -0.31
C GLU A 169 15.16 14.56 0.37
N GLU A 170 15.16 14.68 1.69
CA GLU A 170 13.98 14.90 2.53
C GLU A 170 13.19 16.15 2.09
N ASP A 171 13.91 17.19 1.63
CA ASP A 171 13.33 18.41 1.06
C ASP A 171 12.49 18.15 -0.20
N LYS A 172 12.87 17.18 -1.03
CA LYS A 172 12.11 16.81 -2.24
C LYS A 172 10.81 16.10 -1.89
N ALA A 173 10.79 15.27 -0.83
CA ALA A 173 9.58 14.58 -0.40
C ALA A 173 8.52 15.58 0.11
N THR A 174 8.93 16.55 0.93
CA THR A 174 8.04 17.63 1.41
C THR A 174 7.46 18.43 0.25
N GLN A 175 8.28 18.81 -0.74
CA GLN A 175 7.79 19.50 -1.92
C GLN A 175 6.82 18.64 -2.73
N LYS A 176 7.13 17.36 -2.98
CA LYS A 176 6.24 16.44 -3.72
C LYS A 176 4.89 16.25 -3.02
N LYS A 177 4.86 16.14 -1.69
CA LYS A 177 3.60 16.10 -0.90
C LYS A 177 2.74 17.33 -1.15
N LYS A 178 3.35 18.52 -1.20
CA LYS A 178 2.63 19.77 -1.50
C LYS A 178 2.07 19.75 -2.93
N GLU A 179 2.91 19.46 -3.93
CA GLU A 179 2.52 19.42 -5.35
C GLU A 179 1.38 18.44 -5.61
N VAL A 180 1.46 17.22 -5.06
CA VAL A 180 0.43 16.21 -5.26
C VAL A 180 -0.89 16.60 -4.62
N THR A 181 -0.84 17.23 -3.45
CA THR A 181 -2.03 17.76 -2.77
C THR A 181 -2.69 18.87 -3.58
N GLU A 182 -1.91 19.86 -4.03
CA GLU A 182 -2.42 20.98 -4.83
C GLU A 182 -3.00 20.50 -6.16
N PHE A 183 -2.31 19.60 -6.85
CA PHE A 183 -2.80 18.98 -8.08
C PHE A 183 -4.15 18.28 -7.86
N ALA A 184 -4.25 17.44 -6.82
CA ALA A 184 -5.47 16.72 -6.50
C ALA A 184 -6.63 17.67 -6.15
N ILE A 185 -6.39 18.72 -5.36
CA ILE A 185 -7.42 19.72 -5.03
C ILE A 185 -7.93 20.41 -6.28
N HIS A 186 -7.04 20.85 -7.17
CA HIS A 186 -7.44 21.51 -8.42
C HIS A 186 -8.18 20.56 -9.38
N ALA A 187 -7.78 19.29 -9.44
CA ALA A 187 -8.44 18.30 -10.29
C ALA A 187 -9.84 17.90 -9.76
N LEU A 188 -10.03 17.88 -8.44
CA LEU A 188 -11.25 17.38 -7.80
C LEU A 188 -12.25 18.50 -7.44
N GLY A 189 -11.76 19.71 -7.20
CA GLY A 189 -12.55 20.88 -6.81
C GLY A 189 -13.44 21.43 -7.93
N ASN A 190 -14.48 22.17 -7.52
CA ASN A 190 -15.33 22.97 -8.42
C ASN A 190 -14.60 24.21 -8.97
#